data_AF-A0A8I0PYU6-F1
#
_entry.id   AF-A0A8I0PYU6-F1
#
_cell.length_a   1.000
_cell.length_b   1.000
_cell.length_c   1.000
_cell.angle_alpha   90.00
_cell.angle_beta   90.00
_cell.angle_gamma   90.00
#
_symmetry.space_group_name_H-M   'P 1'
#
loop_
_entity.id
_entity.type
_entity.pdbx_description
1 polymer ?
#
loop_
_entity_poly.entity_id
_entity_poly.type
_entity_poly.pdbx_seq_one_letter_code
_entity_poly.pdbx_strand_id
1 'polypeptide(L)'
;EWQSTATIPENFLANDGRSFSASDYPELAKIFPGLKLPDDRGLFKRGLDSGKNIDPGRVLGSVQSDAMQNLTGRFGNPTIEGGDFSEGVFRHSVNIGGRAAGANGNSIAYSFDASRQVRTANEFRPVNKAVIYITRVI
;
A
#
# COMPACT_ATOMS: atom_id res chain seq x y z
N GLU A 1 -8.65 18.25 -6.86
CA GLU A 1 -8.09 17.24 -7.78
C GLU A 1 -8.61 17.49 -9.18
N TRP A 2 -7.84 17.11 -10.19
CA TRP A 2 -8.15 17.30 -11.61
C TRP A 2 -8.31 15.93 -12.28
N GLN A 3 -9.44 15.72 -12.96
CA GLN A 3 -9.83 14.46 -13.60
C GLN A 3 -10.15 14.61 -15.10
N SER A 4 -9.78 15.75 -15.71
CA SER A 4 -10.03 16.04 -17.12
C SER A 4 -8.75 15.93 -17.94
N THR A 5 -8.87 15.63 -19.23
CA THR A 5 -7.77 15.71 -20.19
C THR A 5 -7.53 17.13 -20.71
N ALA A 6 -8.41 18.07 -20.38
CA ALA A 6 -8.20 19.49 -20.67
C ALA A 6 -7.01 20.03 -19.87
N THR A 7 -6.46 21.15 -20.35
CA THR A 7 -5.40 21.89 -19.66
C THR A 7 -5.89 22.36 -18.28
N ILE A 8 -5.03 22.24 -17.27
CA ILE A 8 -5.29 22.78 -15.94
C ILE A 8 -5.45 24.30 -16.04
N PRO A 9 -6.50 24.90 -15.45
CA PRO A 9 -6.70 26.36 -15.50
C PRO A 9 -5.51 27.12 -14.91
N GLU A 10 -5.21 28.30 -15.45
CA GLU A 10 -4.01 29.09 -15.14
C GLU A 10 -3.84 29.47 -13.66
N ASN A 11 -4.95 29.54 -12.89
CA ASN A 11 -4.92 29.79 -11.46
C ASN A 11 -4.57 28.56 -10.61
N PHE A 12 -4.26 27.43 -11.22
CA PHE A 12 -3.82 26.20 -10.56
C PHE A 12 -2.55 25.64 -11.20
N LEU A 13 -1.70 25.04 -10.37
CA LEU A 13 -0.57 24.23 -10.81
C LEU A 13 -0.69 22.80 -10.28
N ALA A 14 -0.16 21.85 -11.04
CA ALA A 14 -0.07 20.46 -10.59
C ALA A 14 0.92 20.31 -9.43
N ASN A 15 0.59 19.44 -8.48
CA ASN A 15 1.47 19.03 -7.39
C ASN A 15 2.42 17.94 -7.87
N ASP A 16 3.40 18.34 -8.68
CA ASP A 16 4.41 17.46 -9.28
C ASP A 16 5.84 17.75 -8.78
N GLY A 17 5.96 18.48 -7.67
CA GLY A 17 7.25 18.85 -7.11
C GLY A 17 8.01 19.93 -7.88
N ARG A 18 7.39 20.63 -8.84
CA ARG A 18 8.07 21.73 -9.54
C ARG A 18 8.44 22.88 -8.60
N SER A 19 9.51 23.58 -8.95
CA SER A 19 9.84 24.87 -8.35
C SER A 19 9.01 25.99 -8.98
N PHE A 20 8.83 27.11 -8.28
CA PHE A 20 8.11 28.29 -8.78
C PHE A 20 8.85 29.58 -8.38
N SER A 21 8.55 30.68 -9.08
CA SER A 21 9.15 31.99 -8.77
C SER A 21 8.32 32.76 -7.74
N ALA A 22 8.99 33.34 -6.74
CA ALA A 22 8.35 34.24 -5.78
C ALA A 22 7.89 35.57 -6.42
N SER A 23 8.49 35.99 -7.55
CA SER A 23 8.03 37.18 -8.29
C SER A 23 6.67 36.95 -8.93
N ASP A 24 6.46 35.74 -9.46
CA ASP A 24 5.29 35.39 -10.24
C ASP A 24 4.15 34.96 -9.31
N TYR A 25 4.48 34.34 -8.17
CA TYR A 25 3.53 33.85 -7.17
C TYR A 25 3.88 34.30 -5.74
N PRO A 26 3.80 35.61 -5.44
CA PRO A 26 4.23 36.16 -4.15
C PRO A 26 3.40 35.64 -2.96
N GLU A 27 2.09 35.44 -3.13
CA GLU A 27 1.25 34.87 -2.07
C GLU A 27 1.54 33.39 -1.84
N LEU A 28 1.82 32.63 -2.90
CA LEU A 28 2.20 31.22 -2.79
C LEU A 28 3.55 31.07 -2.08
N ALA A 29 4.50 31.98 -2.30
CA ALA A 29 5.79 31.98 -1.64
C ALA A 29 5.69 32.16 -0.11
N LYS A 30 4.63 32.83 0.39
CA LYS A 30 4.36 32.93 1.84
C LYS A 30 3.91 31.59 2.43
N ILE A 31 3.21 30.77 1.63
CA ILE A 31 2.67 29.47 2.05
C ILE A 31 3.71 28.36 1.88
N PHE A 32 4.50 28.41 0.80
CA PHE A 32 5.59 27.48 0.49
C PHE A 32 6.92 28.23 0.38
N PRO A 33 7.58 28.57 1.51
CA PRO A 33 8.83 29.35 1.50
C PRO A 33 10.00 28.67 0.77
N GLY A 34 9.94 27.33 0.62
CA GLY A 34 10.90 26.57 -0.17
C GLY A 34 10.74 26.70 -1.68
N LEU A 35 9.79 27.51 -2.15
CA LEU A 35 9.52 27.77 -3.58
C LEU A 35 9.30 26.52 -4.41
N LYS A 36 8.71 25.49 -3.80
CA LYS A 36 8.43 24.19 -4.41
C LYS A 36 7.04 23.73 -4.03
N LEU A 37 6.30 23.24 -5.02
CA LEU A 37 5.01 22.59 -4.77
C LEU A 37 5.21 21.19 -4.17
N PRO A 38 4.17 20.63 -3.51
CA PRO A 38 4.18 19.22 -3.14
C PRO A 38 4.37 18.32 -4.37
N ASP A 39 4.97 17.15 -4.16
CA ASP A 39 4.98 16.07 -5.16
C ASP A 39 4.01 14.98 -4.70
N ASP A 40 2.84 14.95 -5.31
CA ASP A 40 1.74 14.08 -4.90
C ASP A 40 1.60 12.84 -5.80
N ARG A 41 2.50 12.68 -6.78
CA ARG A 41 2.42 11.61 -7.78
C ARG A 41 2.60 10.25 -7.10
N GLY A 42 1.65 9.34 -7.34
CA GLY A 42 1.64 8.00 -6.76
C GLY A 42 1.21 7.94 -5.29
N LEU A 43 0.91 9.08 -4.65
CA LEU A 43 0.51 9.11 -3.25
C LEU A 43 -1.02 9.10 -3.10
N PHE A 44 -1.50 8.24 -2.21
CA PHE A 44 -2.84 8.36 -1.66
C PHE A 44 -2.89 9.44 -0.58
N LYS A 45 -3.95 10.24 -0.58
CA LYS A 45 -4.16 11.28 0.44
C LYS A 45 -5.04 10.77 1.57
N ARG A 46 -4.60 11.04 2.80
CA ARG A 46 -5.36 10.84 4.04
C ARG A 46 -5.53 12.20 4.71
N GLY A 47 -6.71 12.44 5.28
CA GLY A 47 -6.94 13.62 6.11
C GLY A 47 -6.09 13.61 7.37
N LEU A 48 -5.51 14.75 7.74
CA LEU A 48 -4.80 14.89 9.00
C LEU A 48 -5.78 14.76 10.17
N ASP A 49 -5.46 13.90 11.13
CA ASP A 49 -6.31 13.60 12.29
C ASP A 49 -6.77 14.85 13.06
N SER A 50 -5.90 15.85 13.17
CA SER A 50 -6.23 17.19 13.71
C SER A 50 -6.94 17.17 15.07
N GLY A 51 -6.57 16.23 15.94
CA GLY A 51 -7.06 16.15 17.33
C GLY A 51 -8.21 15.18 17.55
N LYS A 52 -8.58 14.36 16.56
CA LYS A 52 -9.64 13.34 16.70
C LYS A 52 -9.13 12.04 17.33
N ASN A 53 -7.82 11.84 17.45
CA ASN A 53 -7.13 10.68 18.02
C ASN A 53 -7.42 9.35 17.30
N ILE A 54 -7.69 9.38 15.98
CA ILE A 54 -7.84 8.19 15.13
C ILE A 54 -6.51 7.81 14.45
N ASP A 55 -5.72 8.80 14.01
CA ASP A 55 -4.35 8.60 13.47
C ASP A 55 -3.34 9.43 14.28
N PRO A 56 -3.09 9.05 15.56
CA PRO A 56 -2.24 9.83 16.46
C PRO A 56 -0.79 9.87 15.97
N GLY A 57 -0.12 11.00 16.19
CA GLY A 57 1.28 11.20 15.81
C GLY A 57 1.51 11.48 14.32
N ARG A 58 0.47 11.54 13.49
CA ARG A 58 0.58 11.96 12.08
C ARG A 58 0.94 13.43 11.97
N VAL A 59 1.95 13.75 11.16
CA VAL A 59 2.38 15.13 10.87
C VAL A 59 1.89 15.54 9.48
N LEU A 60 1.43 16.80 9.33
CA LEU A 60 1.03 17.35 8.04
C LEU A 60 2.16 17.24 7.02
N GLY A 61 1.86 16.74 5.82
CA GLY A 61 2.84 16.56 4.75
C GLY A 61 3.77 15.35 4.89
N SER A 62 3.69 14.58 5.99
CA SER A 62 4.46 13.33 6.13
C SER A 62 3.93 12.24 5.19
N VAL A 63 4.85 11.48 4.59
CA VAL A 63 4.54 10.29 3.79
C VAL A 63 4.49 9.07 4.69
N GLN A 64 3.48 8.24 4.50
CA GLN A 64 3.38 6.92 5.14
C GLN A 64 3.60 5.84 4.08
N SER A 65 4.44 4.85 4.39
CA SER A 65 4.54 3.63 3.58
C SER A 65 3.25 2.82 3.67
N ASP A 66 3.03 1.96 2.67
CA ASP A 66 1.92 1.02 2.69
C ASP A 66 2.04 0.03 3.85
N ALA A 67 0.90 -0.50 4.27
CA ALA A 67 0.80 -1.57 5.25
C ALA A 67 -0.40 -2.44 4.91
N MET A 68 -0.25 -3.75 5.07
CA MET A 68 -1.35 -4.70 4.97
C MET A 68 -1.87 -5.09 6.34
N GLN A 69 -3.12 -5.53 6.40
CA GLN A 69 -3.65 -6.19 7.60
C GLN A 69 -2.91 -7.50 7.85
N ASN A 70 -2.81 -7.90 9.11
CA ASN A 70 -2.20 -9.16 9.48
C ASN A 70 -2.91 -10.34 8.78
N LEU A 71 -2.13 -11.24 8.18
CA LEU A 71 -2.62 -12.49 7.63
C LEU A 71 -2.43 -13.59 8.65
N THR A 72 -3.41 -14.48 8.73
CA THR A 72 -3.41 -15.54 9.73
C THR A 72 -3.48 -16.91 9.07
N GLY A 73 -2.89 -17.88 9.73
CA GLY A 73 -2.92 -19.26 9.29
C GLY A 73 -2.16 -20.15 10.24
N ARG A 74 -2.49 -21.43 10.20
CA ARG A 74 -1.75 -22.48 10.89
C ARG A 74 -1.69 -23.70 9.99
N PHE A 75 -0.69 -24.52 10.21
CA PHE A 75 -0.57 -25.81 9.56
C PHE A 75 -0.15 -26.86 10.59
N GLY A 76 -0.44 -28.11 10.28
CA GLY A 76 -0.20 -29.20 11.21
C GLY A 76 1.25 -29.69 11.29
N ASN A 77 1.47 -30.75 12.05
CA ASN A 77 2.80 -31.28 12.27
C ASN A 77 3.08 -32.43 11.28
N PRO A 78 4.06 -32.28 10.37
CA PRO A 78 4.32 -33.28 9.34
C PRO A 78 4.90 -34.60 9.88
N THR A 79 5.28 -34.66 11.17
CA THR A 79 5.79 -35.88 11.81
C THR A 79 4.72 -36.70 12.52
N ILE A 80 3.47 -36.20 12.60
CA ILE A 80 2.35 -36.90 13.24
C ILE A 80 1.44 -37.50 12.17
N GLU A 81 1.08 -38.78 12.33
CA GLU A 81 0.12 -39.44 11.44
C GLU A 81 -1.26 -38.77 11.55
N GLY A 82 -1.86 -38.41 10.41
CA GLY A 82 -3.08 -37.59 10.36
C GLY A 82 -2.88 -36.14 10.81
N GLY A 83 -1.63 -35.68 10.95
CA GLY A 83 -1.28 -34.29 11.28
C GLY A 83 -1.35 -33.33 10.09
N ASP A 84 -1.80 -33.78 8.92
CA ASP A 84 -1.98 -32.97 7.71
C ASP A 84 -3.23 -32.10 7.79
N PHE A 85 -3.04 -30.85 8.23
CA PHE A 85 -4.06 -29.81 8.06
C PHE A 85 -3.41 -28.47 7.71
N SER A 86 -4.21 -27.57 7.16
CA SER A 86 -3.80 -26.20 6.87
C SER A 86 -5.00 -25.26 6.92
N GLU A 87 -4.81 -24.09 7.50
CA GLU A 87 -5.82 -23.04 7.65
C GLU A 87 -5.28 -21.68 7.21
N GLY A 88 -6.20 -20.78 6.87
CA GLY A 88 -5.87 -19.42 6.46
C GLY A 88 -5.02 -19.42 5.20
N VAL A 89 -3.91 -18.68 5.22
CA VAL A 89 -2.97 -18.56 4.10
C VAL A 89 -2.24 -19.85 3.72
N PHE A 90 -2.24 -20.89 4.56
CA PHE A 90 -1.52 -22.12 4.25
C PHE A 90 -2.36 -23.10 3.42
N ARG A 91 -1.69 -23.81 2.52
CA ARG A 91 -2.15 -25.07 1.92
C ARG A 91 -1.19 -26.18 2.29
N HIS A 92 -1.67 -27.41 2.22
CA HIS A 92 -0.82 -28.58 2.29
C HIS A 92 -1.12 -29.55 1.15
N SER A 93 -0.12 -30.35 0.80
CA SER A 93 -0.27 -31.52 -0.07
C SER A 93 0.42 -32.72 0.58
N VAL A 94 -0.17 -33.90 0.39
CA VAL A 94 0.36 -35.16 0.90
C VAL A 94 0.88 -35.98 -0.28
N ASN A 95 2.16 -36.31 -0.27
CA ASN A 95 2.76 -37.24 -1.22
C ASN A 95 2.82 -38.62 -0.55
N ILE A 96 2.03 -39.55 -1.08
CA ILE A 96 1.96 -40.93 -0.57
C ILE A 96 3.29 -41.63 -0.86
N GLY A 97 3.91 -42.21 0.18
CA GLY A 97 5.23 -42.84 0.05
C GLY A 97 6.37 -41.86 -0.29
N GLY A 98 6.15 -40.54 -0.15
CA GLY A 98 7.12 -39.50 -0.55
C GLY A 98 8.35 -39.37 0.36
N ARG A 99 8.50 -40.21 1.38
CA ARG A 99 9.71 -40.24 2.23
C ARG A 99 10.86 -40.96 1.52
N ALA A 100 12.09 -40.72 2.00
CA ALA A 100 13.29 -41.37 1.47
C ALA A 100 13.17 -42.90 1.50
N ALA A 101 13.85 -43.57 0.57
CA ALA A 101 13.85 -45.03 0.47
C ALA A 101 14.25 -45.68 1.81
N GLY A 102 13.45 -46.64 2.26
CA GLY A 102 13.62 -47.31 3.56
C GLY A 102 12.98 -46.61 4.76
N ALA A 103 12.54 -45.35 4.65
CA ALA A 103 11.91 -44.63 5.75
C ALA A 103 10.42 -44.98 5.94
N ASN A 104 9.75 -45.49 4.88
CA ASN A 104 8.32 -45.79 4.79
C ASN A 104 7.38 -44.62 5.17
N GLY A 105 6.26 -44.47 4.46
CA GLY A 105 5.22 -43.48 4.77
C GLY A 105 5.27 -42.18 3.95
N ASN A 106 4.33 -41.29 4.27
CA ASN A 106 4.01 -40.11 3.46
C ASN A 106 4.86 -38.89 3.83
N SER A 107 5.04 -37.97 2.88
CA SER A 107 5.61 -36.64 3.13
C SER A 107 4.54 -35.56 2.94
N ILE A 108 4.56 -34.52 3.77
CA ILE A 108 3.64 -33.39 3.67
C ILE A 108 4.44 -32.15 3.29
N ALA A 109 3.95 -31.39 2.31
CA ALA A 109 4.50 -30.09 1.93
C ALA A 109 3.48 -28.99 2.25
N TYR A 110 3.95 -27.90 2.84
CA TYR A 110 3.13 -26.71 3.10
C TYR A 110 3.53 -25.59 2.16
N SER A 111 2.54 -24.85 1.67
CA SER A 111 2.77 -23.63 0.90
C SER A 111 1.98 -22.48 1.50
N PHE A 112 2.54 -21.28 1.37
CA PHE A 112 1.88 -20.04 1.74
C PHE A 112 1.27 -19.41 0.49
N ASP A 113 0.00 -18.99 0.59
CA ASP A 113 -0.69 -18.23 -0.43
C ASP A 113 -1.62 -17.19 0.21
N ALA A 114 -1.20 -15.92 0.17
CA ALA A 114 -1.98 -14.79 0.64
C ALA A 114 -3.32 -14.63 -0.08
N SER A 115 -3.45 -15.11 -1.33
CA SER A 115 -4.67 -14.97 -2.12
C SER A 115 -5.90 -15.67 -1.50
N ARG A 116 -5.65 -16.57 -0.54
CA ARG A 116 -6.67 -17.29 0.22
C ARG A 116 -7.44 -16.40 1.22
N GLN A 117 -6.87 -15.27 1.61
CA GLN A 117 -7.50 -14.32 2.55
C GLN A 117 -7.69 -12.93 1.95
N VAL A 118 -6.85 -12.52 0.98
CA VAL A 118 -6.89 -11.19 0.40
C VAL A 118 -6.70 -11.23 -1.11
N ARG A 119 -7.10 -10.17 -1.83
CA ARG A 119 -6.72 -10.03 -3.24
C ARG A 119 -5.25 -9.66 -3.34
N THR A 120 -4.52 -10.29 -4.26
CA THR A 120 -3.08 -10.07 -4.45
C THR A 120 -2.78 -9.27 -5.71
N ALA A 121 -1.77 -8.43 -5.65
CA ALA A 121 -1.17 -7.70 -6.77
C ALA A 121 0.30 -7.38 -6.41
N ASN A 122 1.05 -6.76 -7.32
CA ASN A 122 2.43 -6.31 -7.04
C ASN A 122 2.52 -5.15 -6.02
N GLU A 123 1.37 -4.57 -5.63
CA GLU A 123 1.25 -3.42 -4.73
C GLU A 123 -0.01 -3.54 -3.86
N PHE A 124 0.08 -3.19 -2.58
CA PHE A 124 -1.10 -3.02 -1.71
C PHE A 124 -1.78 -1.70 -2.00
N ARG A 125 -2.96 -1.78 -2.63
CA ARG A 125 -3.77 -0.61 -2.92
C ARG A 125 -5.26 -0.91 -2.86
N PRO A 126 -6.08 0.01 -2.34
CA PRO A 126 -7.51 -0.07 -2.53
C PRO A 126 -7.86 0.15 -4.01
N VAL A 127 -9.12 -0.11 -4.35
CA VAL A 127 -9.68 0.41 -5.61
C VAL A 127 -9.53 1.92 -5.59
N ASN A 128 -8.99 2.48 -6.66
CA ASN A 128 -8.64 3.89 -6.73
C ASN A 128 -8.86 4.43 -8.14
N LYS A 129 -8.88 5.76 -8.23
CA LYS A 129 -8.90 6.51 -9.48
C LYS A 129 -7.67 7.41 -9.49
N ALA A 130 -6.92 7.37 -10.58
CA ALA A 130 -5.80 8.27 -10.79
C ALA A 130 -6.32 9.69 -11.08
N VAL A 131 -5.78 10.67 -10.37
CA VAL A 131 -6.12 12.10 -10.48
C VAL A 131 -4.85 12.94 -10.36
N ILE A 132 -4.89 14.18 -10.84
CA ILE A 132 -3.80 15.13 -10.59
C ILE A 132 -4.21 16.01 -9.39
N TYR A 133 -3.40 16.01 -8.33
CA TYR A 133 -3.56 16.99 -7.26
C TYR A 133 -3.05 18.35 -7.74
N ILE A 134 -3.79 19.40 -7.44
CA ILE A 134 -3.50 20.75 -7.90
C ILE A 134 -3.53 21.73 -6.72
N THR A 135 -2.62 22.69 -6.74
CA THR A 135 -2.55 23.81 -5.81
C THR A 135 -3.04 25.06 -6.53
N ARG A 136 -3.87 25.86 -5.87
CA ARG A 136 -4.24 27.19 -6.35
C ARG A 136 -3.06 28.13 -6.16
N VAL A 137 -2.73 28.93 -7.18
CA VAL A 137 -1.50 29.76 -7.19
C VAL A 137 -1.73 31.26 -7.36
N ILE A 138 -2.97 31.70 -7.61
CA ILE A 138 -3.38 33.12 -7.74
C ILE A 138 -4.47 33.44 -6.73
#